data_AF-A0A195D3Q6-F1
#
_entry.id   AF-A0A195D3Q6-F1
#
_cell.length_a   1.000
_cell.length_b   1.000
_cell.length_c   1.000
_cell.angle_alpha   90.00
_cell.angle_beta   90.00
_cell.angle_gamma   90.00
#
_symmetry.space_group_name_H-M   'P 1'
#
loop_
_entity.id
_entity.type
_entity.pdbx_description
1 polymer ?
#
loop_
_entity_poly.entity_id
_entity_poly.type
_entity_poly.pdbx_seq_one_letter_code
_entity_poly.pdbx_strand_id
1 'polypeptide(L)'
;QYEASYLKTGSTRGIVYQMKLLTWVTWKLICQNDASISNWWLATEVSNALGFHDLVLKYAINGVKGDGSISNKKYMYRFMQIKHKRSLKKNANITSFHLLSQNKLHRQGSLIYLFRAYVNMLEKFDKISPDQILDLTIFTNMNIEAFTFLVPIQNDKLYGFEGKGKRYRIDIKALQKVPRIMVCLYNIKEDEDIIFGFLRKLVFMVDQPSEPELEDLMVADMAKVFNTPQIFYDNLYKNIINWFLIYDNGKAPYFTEDHAVEHLKKIEAILKKAKNTEMFVESVSKLSDKLKSLSL
;
A
#
# COMPACT_ATOMS: atom_id res chain seq x y z
N GLN A 1 -15.68 -11.09 -21.29
CA GLN A 1 -16.23 -9.83 -21.87
C GLN A 1 -16.36 -8.71 -20.84
N TYR A 2 -16.62 -8.98 -19.55
CA TYR A 2 -16.69 -7.96 -18.50
C TYR A 2 -15.32 -7.40 -18.04
N GLU A 3 -14.26 -8.21 -18.02
CA GLU A 3 -12.90 -7.78 -17.60
C GLU A 3 -12.29 -6.72 -18.53
N ALA A 4 -12.36 -6.95 -19.85
CA ALA A 4 -11.94 -5.98 -20.86
C ALA A 4 -12.88 -4.76 -20.95
N SER A 5 -14.16 -4.93 -20.57
CA SER A 5 -15.13 -3.83 -20.47
C SER A 5 -14.78 -2.91 -19.30
N TYR A 6 -14.33 -3.43 -18.15
CA TYR A 6 -13.90 -2.61 -17.01
C TYR A 6 -12.64 -1.77 -17.33
N LEU A 7 -11.69 -2.36 -18.05
CA LEU A 7 -10.53 -1.64 -18.62
C LEU A 7 -10.90 -0.67 -19.76
N LYS A 8 -12.04 -0.85 -20.44
CA LYS A 8 -12.53 0.05 -21.51
C LYS A 8 -13.52 1.12 -21.06
N THR A 9 -14.27 0.91 -19.98
CA THR A 9 -15.41 1.74 -19.55
C THR A 9 -15.29 2.28 -18.12
N GLY A 10 -14.48 1.64 -17.27
CA GLY A 10 -14.06 2.16 -15.97
C GLY A 10 -12.93 3.17 -16.16
N SER A 11 -12.83 4.16 -15.28
CA SER A 11 -11.75 5.15 -15.32
C SER A 11 -10.39 4.46 -15.19
N THR A 12 -9.74 4.11 -16.31
CA THR A 12 -8.35 3.60 -16.43
C THR A 12 -7.31 4.47 -15.74
N ARG A 13 -7.73 5.65 -15.29
CA ARG A 13 -6.93 6.65 -14.60
C ARG A 13 -6.57 6.14 -13.20
N GLY A 14 -5.31 5.73 -13.04
CA GLY A 14 -4.72 5.36 -11.76
C GLY A 14 -4.57 3.85 -11.53
N ILE A 15 -5.18 3.01 -12.36
CA ILE A 15 -5.07 1.54 -12.23
C ILE A 15 -3.62 1.09 -12.46
N VAL A 16 -2.95 1.60 -13.51
CA VAL A 16 -1.54 1.26 -13.78
C VAL A 16 -0.65 1.64 -12.60
N TYR A 17 -0.84 2.84 -12.06
CA TYR A 17 -0.12 3.29 -10.86
C TYR A 17 -0.38 2.39 -9.65
N GLN A 18 -1.63 1.98 -9.43
CA GLN A 18 -2.00 1.04 -8.37
C GLN A 18 -1.34 -0.34 -8.57
N MET A 19 -1.31 -0.85 -9.81
CA MET A 19 -0.63 -2.12 -10.13
C MET A 19 0.88 -2.04 -9.89
N LYS A 20 1.52 -0.93 -10.26
CA LYS A 20 2.93 -0.69 -9.96
C LYS A 20 3.19 -0.60 -8.46
N LEU A 21 2.31 0.07 -7.71
CA LEU A 21 2.45 0.15 -6.26
C LEU A 21 2.25 -1.21 -5.58
N LEU A 22 1.26 -2.01 -6.03
CA LEU A 22 1.11 -3.40 -5.61
C LEU A 22 2.38 -4.21 -5.87
N THR A 23 2.95 -4.09 -7.07
CA THR A 23 4.19 -4.75 -7.47
C THR A 23 5.34 -4.38 -6.54
N TRP A 24 5.50 -3.09 -6.22
CA TRP A 24 6.48 -2.63 -5.24
C TRP A 24 6.24 -3.24 -3.87
N VAL A 25 5.02 -3.16 -3.33
CA VAL A 25 4.69 -3.65 -1.99
C VAL A 25 4.92 -5.16 -1.90
N THR A 26 4.51 -5.91 -2.91
CA THR A 26 4.80 -7.35 -3.02
C THR A 26 6.30 -7.62 -3.02
N TRP A 27 7.06 -6.91 -3.85
CA TRP A 27 8.52 -7.05 -3.89
C TRP A 27 9.16 -6.79 -2.52
N LYS A 28 8.74 -5.72 -1.85
CA LYS A 28 9.23 -5.40 -0.50
C LYS A 28 8.82 -6.45 0.52
N LEU A 29 7.60 -6.97 0.50
CA LEU A 29 7.16 -8.01 1.44
C LEU A 29 7.96 -9.31 1.26
N ILE A 30 8.23 -9.73 0.03
CA ILE A 30 9.04 -10.93 -0.26
C ILE A 30 10.49 -10.74 0.18
N CYS A 31 11.03 -9.52 0.09
CA CYS A 31 12.42 -9.25 0.43
C CYS A 31 12.64 -8.75 1.86
N GLN A 32 11.58 -8.46 2.61
CA GLN A 32 11.69 -7.94 3.97
C GLN A 32 11.85 -9.07 4.97
N ASN A 33 12.95 -9.06 5.71
CA ASN A 33 13.16 -9.91 6.88
C ASN A 33 12.56 -9.28 8.15
N ASP A 34 11.38 -8.64 8.04
CA ASP A 34 10.71 -8.12 9.23
C ASP A 34 10.00 -9.28 9.95
N ALA A 35 10.66 -9.85 10.95
CA ALA A 35 10.13 -10.97 11.73
C ALA A 35 8.78 -10.68 12.42
N SER A 36 8.38 -9.40 12.51
CA SER A 36 7.06 -9.02 13.04
C SER A 36 5.93 -9.24 12.04
N ILE A 37 6.22 -9.29 10.73
CA ILE A 37 5.25 -9.52 9.66
C ILE A 37 5.39 -10.97 9.20
N SER A 38 4.49 -11.82 9.67
CA SER A 38 4.37 -13.19 9.18
C SER A 38 3.05 -13.35 8.43
N ASN A 39 3.04 -14.17 7.37
CA ASN A 39 1.83 -14.48 6.58
C ASN A 39 1.07 -13.21 6.17
N TRP A 40 1.42 -12.64 5.01
CA TRP A 40 0.76 -11.43 4.52
C TRP A 40 -0.25 -11.72 3.42
N TRP A 41 -1.26 -10.86 3.34
CA TRP A 41 -2.33 -10.87 2.35
C TRP A 41 -2.55 -9.44 1.82
N LEU A 42 -2.48 -9.27 0.51
CA LEU A 42 -2.82 -8.00 -0.14
C LEU A 42 -4.20 -8.12 -0.80
N ALA A 43 -5.00 -7.07 -0.69
CA ALA A 43 -6.26 -6.95 -1.42
C ALA A 43 -6.46 -5.54 -1.97
N THR A 44 -7.32 -5.46 -2.97
CA THR A 44 -7.76 -4.21 -3.60
C THR A 44 -9.27 -4.23 -3.79
N GLU A 45 -9.86 -3.03 -3.89
CA GLU A 45 -11.29 -2.85 -4.18
C GLU A 45 -12.22 -3.55 -3.19
N VAL A 46 -11.79 -3.71 -1.93
CA VAL A 46 -12.56 -4.47 -0.97
C VAL A 46 -13.81 -3.71 -0.54
N SER A 47 -14.95 -4.40 -0.64
CA SER A 47 -16.22 -3.90 -0.15
C SER A 47 -16.13 -3.56 1.35
N ASN A 48 -16.88 -2.56 1.78
CA ASN A 48 -16.90 -2.05 3.16
C ASN A 48 -15.62 -1.37 3.67
N ALA A 49 -14.54 -1.29 2.87
CA ALA A 49 -13.38 -0.43 3.12
C ALA A 49 -13.42 0.87 2.28
N LEU A 50 -14.62 1.37 1.98
CA LEU A 50 -14.81 2.55 1.13
C LEU A 50 -14.02 3.75 1.66
N GLY A 51 -13.20 4.36 0.81
CA GLY A 51 -12.28 5.44 1.18
C GLY A 51 -10.84 4.99 1.46
N PHE A 52 -10.57 3.72 1.75
CA PHE A 52 -9.22 3.14 1.90
C PHE A 52 -9.10 1.73 1.30
N HIS A 53 -9.68 1.52 0.12
CA HIS A 53 -9.77 0.20 -0.54
C HIS A 53 -8.75 0.04 -1.67
N ASP A 54 -7.94 1.07 -1.97
CA ASP A 54 -7.01 1.02 -3.11
C ASP A 54 -5.89 0.00 -2.86
N LEU A 55 -5.47 -0.15 -1.59
CA LEU A 55 -4.63 -1.26 -1.14
C LEU A 55 -4.93 -1.56 0.33
N VAL A 56 -5.14 -2.85 0.62
CA VAL A 56 -5.29 -3.37 1.99
C VAL A 56 -4.25 -4.43 2.21
N LEU A 57 -3.32 -4.19 3.13
CA LEU A 57 -2.39 -5.18 3.62
C LEU A 57 -2.87 -5.72 4.96
N LYS A 58 -3.11 -7.02 5.02
CA LYS A 58 -3.36 -7.78 6.23
C LYS A 58 -2.15 -8.67 6.53
N TYR A 59 -1.72 -8.77 7.78
CA TYR A 59 -0.64 -9.66 8.18
C TYR A 59 -0.81 -10.15 9.60
N ALA A 60 -0.25 -11.31 9.91
CA ALA A 60 -0.21 -11.84 11.26
C ALA A 60 1.05 -11.35 11.98
N ILE A 61 0.87 -10.85 13.21
CA ILE A 61 1.98 -10.61 14.12
C ILE A 61 2.18 -11.82 15.02
N ASN A 62 3.43 -12.28 15.13
CA ASN A 62 3.80 -13.29 16.10
C ASN A 62 3.88 -12.62 17.48
N GLY A 63 2.84 -12.78 18.29
CA GLY A 63 2.88 -12.38 19.69
C GLY A 63 3.73 -13.37 20.47
N VAL A 64 5.00 -13.03 20.72
CA VAL A 64 5.80 -13.72 21.73
C VAL A 64 5.35 -13.19 23.08
N LYS A 65 4.66 -14.02 23.87
CA LYS A 65 4.42 -13.66 25.28
C LYS A 65 5.75 -13.66 26.02
N GLY A 66 5.87 -12.86 27.08
CA GLY A 66 7.10 -12.77 27.89
C GLY A 66 7.55 -14.08 28.54
N ASP A 67 6.73 -15.14 28.46
CA ASP A 67 7.01 -16.51 28.90
C ASP A 67 7.49 -17.44 27.76
N GLY A 68 7.68 -16.93 26.54
CA GLY A 68 8.07 -17.70 25.36
C GLY A 68 6.94 -18.46 24.67
N SER A 69 5.69 -18.38 25.17
CA SER A 69 4.53 -18.98 24.50
C SER A 69 3.99 -18.09 23.37
N ILE A 70 3.54 -18.72 22.28
CA ILE A 70 2.94 -18.04 21.13
C ILE A 70 1.50 -17.67 21.51
N SER A 71 1.16 -16.38 21.55
CA SER A 71 -0.22 -15.94 21.77
C SER A 71 -1.11 -16.25 20.55
N ASN A 72 -2.44 -16.19 20.74
CA ASN A 72 -3.40 -16.19 19.63
C ASN A 72 -2.95 -15.23 18.53
N LYS A 73 -2.91 -15.71 17.27
CA LYS A 73 -2.51 -14.91 16.11
C LYS A 73 -3.35 -13.64 16.05
N LYS A 74 -2.72 -12.48 16.25
CA LYS A 74 -3.36 -11.18 16.06
C LYS A 74 -3.12 -10.73 14.62
N TYR A 75 -4.20 -10.37 13.91
CA TYR A 75 -4.10 -9.78 12.58
C TYR A 75 -4.05 -8.27 12.68
N MET A 76 -3.11 -7.68 11.94
CA MET A 76 -2.92 -6.25 11.79
C MET A 76 -3.20 -5.85 10.33
N TYR A 77 -3.65 -4.61 10.16
CA TYR A 77 -4.07 -4.08 8.87
C TYR A 77 -3.42 -2.72 8.60
N ARG A 78 -3.00 -2.51 7.36
CA ARG A 78 -2.63 -1.21 6.82
C ARG A 78 -3.51 -0.96 5.62
N PHE A 79 -4.17 0.19 5.60
CA PHE A 79 -5.02 0.59 4.50
C PHE A 79 -4.43 1.78 3.77
N MET A 80 -4.68 1.85 2.47
CA MET A 80 -4.19 2.92 1.63
C MET A 80 -5.28 3.44 0.71
N GLN A 81 -5.22 4.74 0.48
CA GLN A 81 -5.96 5.43 -0.55
C GLN A 81 -4.98 6.15 -1.47
N ILE A 82 -5.02 5.82 -2.76
CA ILE A 82 -4.13 6.36 -3.78
C ILE A 82 -4.82 7.53 -4.49
N LYS A 83 -4.14 8.68 -4.48
CA LYS A 83 -4.57 9.94 -5.11
C LYS A 83 -3.48 10.49 -6.01
N HIS A 84 -3.15 9.73 -7.04
CA HIS A 84 -2.17 10.13 -8.05
C HIS A 84 -2.77 11.09 -9.09
N LYS A 85 -2.06 12.17 -9.41
CA LYS A 85 -2.40 13.12 -10.48
C LYS A 85 -1.43 12.98 -11.66
N ARG A 86 -1.95 12.77 -12.87
CA ARG A 86 -1.14 12.62 -14.10
C ARG A 86 -0.33 13.87 -14.46
N SER A 87 -0.88 15.06 -14.20
CA SER A 87 -0.20 16.34 -14.43
C SER A 87 -0.33 17.19 -13.17
N LEU A 88 0.82 17.50 -12.58
CA LEU A 88 0.92 18.47 -11.50
C LEU A 88 1.06 19.85 -12.15
N LYS A 89 0.01 20.66 -12.13
CA LYS A 89 0.15 22.10 -12.43
C LYS A 89 1.09 22.72 -11.38
N LYS A 90 1.82 23.79 -11.72
CA LYS A 90 2.47 24.67 -10.72
C LYS A 90 1.44 24.97 -9.62
N ASN A 91 1.74 24.65 -8.36
CA ASN A 91 0.86 24.75 -7.17
C ASN A 91 -0.11 23.59 -6.91
N ALA A 92 0.22 22.35 -7.31
CA ALA A 92 -0.55 21.16 -6.94
C ALA A 92 -0.33 20.72 -5.46
N ASN A 93 -0.43 21.65 -4.51
CA ASN A 93 -0.34 21.36 -3.08
C ASN A 93 -1.72 21.01 -2.50
N ILE A 94 -1.77 20.07 -1.57
CA ILE A 94 -2.93 19.89 -0.71
C ILE A 94 -3.00 21.09 0.24
N THR A 95 -4.08 21.86 0.14
CA THR A 95 -4.35 23.05 0.95
C THR A 95 -5.45 22.81 1.98
N SER A 96 -5.64 23.74 2.92
CA SER A 96 -6.68 23.65 3.98
C SER A 96 -8.09 23.43 3.41
N PHE A 97 -8.38 24.02 2.24
CA PHE A 97 -9.61 23.80 1.49
C PHE A 97 -9.84 22.32 1.16
N HIS A 98 -8.79 21.59 0.76
CA HIS A 98 -8.88 20.18 0.42
C HIS A 98 -9.19 19.31 1.65
N LEU A 99 -8.57 19.62 2.80
CA LEU A 99 -8.74 18.87 4.04
C LEU A 99 -10.18 18.90 4.58
N LEU A 100 -10.94 19.96 4.28
CA LEU A 100 -12.33 20.13 4.71
C LEU A 100 -13.35 20.08 3.56
N SER A 101 -12.91 19.80 2.34
CA SER A 101 -13.80 19.89 1.19
C SER A 101 -14.90 18.82 1.25
N GLN A 102 -16.14 19.26 1.04
CA GLN A 102 -17.28 18.38 0.77
C GLN A 102 -17.56 18.23 -0.73
N ASN A 103 -16.90 19.03 -1.57
CA ASN A 103 -17.07 19.00 -3.02
C ASN A 103 -16.62 17.64 -3.57
N LYS A 104 -17.46 16.98 -4.39
CA LYS A 104 -17.18 15.65 -4.95
C LYS A 104 -15.79 15.52 -5.60
N LEU A 105 -15.28 16.59 -6.22
CA LEU A 105 -13.98 16.60 -6.89
C LEU A 105 -12.78 16.61 -5.92
N HIS A 106 -12.96 17.17 -4.72
CA HIS A 106 -11.87 17.38 -3.75
C HIS A 106 -12.07 16.62 -2.43
N ARG A 107 -13.27 16.09 -2.19
CA ARG A 107 -13.64 15.42 -0.93
C ARG A 107 -12.88 14.13 -0.68
N GLN A 108 -12.36 13.46 -1.73
CA GLN A 108 -11.80 12.13 -1.55
C GLN A 108 -10.54 12.09 -0.68
N GLY A 109 -9.84 13.22 -0.51
CA GLY A 109 -8.72 13.36 0.43
C GLY A 109 -9.03 14.23 1.64
N SER A 110 -10.31 14.58 1.88
CA SER A 110 -10.70 15.41 3.01
C SER A 110 -10.80 14.58 4.29
N LEU A 111 -10.41 15.17 5.43
CA LEU A 111 -10.47 14.52 6.74
C LEU A 111 -11.89 14.07 7.08
N ILE A 112 -12.90 14.84 6.67
CA ILE A 112 -14.32 14.51 6.85
C ILE A 112 -14.67 13.21 6.12
N TYR A 113 -14.28 13.10 4.85
CA TYR A 113 -14.55 11.90 4.05
C TYR A 113 -13.80 10.69 4.60
N LEU A 114 -12.53 10.86 4.94
CA LEU A 114 -11.67 9.80 5.44
C LEU A 114 -12.11 9.31 6.82
N PHE A 115 -12.59 10.21 7.69
CA PHE A 115 -13.13 9.80 8.98
C PHE A 115 -14.45 9.03 8.84
N ARG A 116 -15.35 9.47 7.94
CA ARG A 116 -16.56 8.69 7.61
C ARG A 116 -16.22 7.31 7.03
N ALA A 117 -15.20 7.23 6.18
CA ALA A 117 -14.69 5.98 5.64
C ALA A 117 -14.19 5.05 6.77
N TYR A 118 -13.36 5.57 7.67
CA TYR A 118 -12.87 4.83 8.83
C TYR A 118 -13.99 4.32 9.72
N VAL A 119 -14.93 5.17 10.15
CA VAL A 119 -16.05 4.77 11.01
C VAL A 119 -16.91 3.69 10.35
N ASN A 120 -17.17 3.80 9.04
CA ASN A 120 -17.93 2.79 8.32
C ASN A 120 -17.22 1.45 8.18
N MET A 121 -15.87 1.47 8.15
CA MET A 121 -15.06 0.27 8.01
C MET A 121 -14.99 -0.52 9.31
N LEU A 122 -14.95 0.17 10.46
CA LEU A 122 -14.99 -0.47 11.78
C LEU A 122 -16.20 -1.40 11.87
N GLU A 123 -15.97 -2.61 12.40
CA GLU A 123 -16.98 -3.67 12.60
C GLU A 123 -17.62 -4.26 11.32
N LYS A 124 -17.53 -3.60 10.16
CA LYS A 124 -18.08 -4.09 8.88
C LYS A 124 -17.04 -4.84 8.04
N PHE A 125 -15.83 -4.31 7.94
CA PHE A 125 -14.74 -4.96 7.22
C PHE A 125 -14.04 -5.95 8.15
N ASP A 126 -14.07 -7.25 7.84
CA ASP A 126 -13.42 -8.31 8.63
C ASP A 126 -13.74 -8.28 10.15
N LYS A 127 -14.80 -7.58 10.57
CA LYS A 127 -15.11 -7.23 11.97
C LYS A 127 -13.90 -6.67 12.74
N ILE A 128 -13.06 -5.88 12.08
CA ILE A 128 -11.84 -5.34 12.69
C ILE A 128 -12.16 -4.35 13.80
N SER A 129 -11.33 -4.38 14.85
CA SER A 129 -11.30 -3.37 15.90
C SER A 129 -10.28 -2.26 15.59
N PRO A 130 -10.44 -1.05 16.19
CA PRO A 130 -9.52 0.06 15.97
C PRO A 130 -8.04 -0.26 16.22
N ASP A 131 -7.71 -1.13 17.17
CA ASP A 131 -6.34 -1.49 17.52
C ASP A 131 -5.68 -2.46 16.54
N GLN A 132 -6.46 -3.05 15.62
CA GLN A 132 -5.93 -3.88 14.52
C GLN A 132 -5.49 -3.04 13.33
N ILE A 133 -5.82 -1.74 13.29
CA ILE A 133 -5.43 -0.84 12.20
C ILE A 133 -4.13 -0.15 12.60
N LEU A 134 -3.04 -0.44 11.89
CA LEU A 134 -1.76 0.21 12.15
C LEU A 134 -1.70 1.60 11.50
N ASP A 135 -2.00 1.68 10.20
CA ASP A 135 -1.94 2.91 9.42
C ASP A 135 -3.10 3.03 8.43
N LEU A 136 -3.55 4.26 8.25
CA LEU A 136 -4.45 4.71 7.18
C LEU A 136 -3.67 5.71 6.33
N THR A 137 -3.23 5.31 5.15
CA THR A 137 -2.29 6.11 4.34
C THR A 137 -3.01 6.80 3.19
N ILE A 138 -2.86 8.12 3.08
CA ILE A 138 -3.21 8.85 1.86
C ILE A 138 -1.93 8.98 1.03
N PHE A 139 -1.90 8.30 -0.10
CA PHE A 139 -0.75 8.17 -0.96
C PHE A 139 -0.90 9.04 -2.20
N THR A 140 -0.05 10.06 -2.38
CA THR A 140 -0.24 11.04 -3.46
C THR A 140 1.08 11.62 -3.96
N ASN A 141 1.15 11.88 -5.26
CA ASN A 141 2.27 12.60 -5.87
C ASN A 141 2.14 14.13 -5.75
N MET A 142 1.04 14.63 -5.16
CA MET A 142 0.95 16.02 -4.74
C MET A 142 1.87 16.27 -3.55
N ASN A 143 2.36 17.51 -3.41
CA ASN A 143 2.93 17.95 -2.16
C ASN A 143 1.82 18.46 -1.22
N ILE A 144 2.13 18.73 0.04
CA ILE A 144 1.21 19.27 1.03
C ILE A 144 1.70 20.61 1.55
N GLU A 145 0.75 21.50 1.83
CA GLU A 145 1.04 22.76 2.51
C GLU A 145 1.60 22.48 3.92
N ALA A 146 2.46 23.37 4.42
CA ALA A 146 3.08 23.26 5.73
C ALA A 146 2.09 23.60 6.85
N PHE A 147 1.10 22.73 7.08
CA PHE A 147 0.20 22.87 8.21
C PHE A 147 0.96 22.68 9.53
N THR A 148 0.67 23.55 10.50
CA THR A 148 1.31 23.54 11.82
C THR A 148 1.06 22.25 12.61
N PHE A 149 0.01 21.51 12.28
CA PHE A 149 -0.33 20.24 12.91
C PHE A 149 0.22 19.01 12.16
N LEU A 150 0.96 19.18 11.07
CA LEU A 150 1.63 18.07 10.39
C LEU A 150 3.08 17.97 10.82
N VAL A 151 3.44 16.81 11.36
CA VAL A 151 4.80 16.52 11.83
C VAL A 151 5.42 15.46 10.93
N PRO A 152 6.64 15.69 10.41
CA PRO A 152 7.32 14.68 9.60
C PRO A 152 7.63 13.44 10.44
N ILE A 153 7.52 12.27 9.82
CA ILE A 153 7.86 10.98 10.44
C ILE A 153 8.84 10.20 9.57
N GLN A 154 9.49 9.19 10.16
CA GLN A 154 10.46 8.35 9.46
C GLN A 154 9.84 7.66 8.23
N ASN A 155 10.69 7.42 7.22
CA ASN A 155 10.29 6.72 6.00
C ASN A 155 9.77 5.32 6.29
N ASP A 156 8.81 4.89 5.48
CA ASP A 156 8.25 3.55 5.58
C ASP A 156 9.14 2.56 4.85
N LYS A 157 9.52 1.44 5.48
CA LYS A 157 10.33 0.43 4.78
C LYS A 157 9.55 -0.25 3.65
N LEU A 158 8.23 -0.32 3.77
CA LEU A 158 7.37 -1.02 2.83
C LEU A 158 6.85 -0.09 1.74
N TYR A 159 6.38 1.10 2.11
CA TYR A 159 5.79 2.06 1.17
C TYR A 159 6.74 3.17 0.72
N GLY A 160 7.92 3.31 1.34
CA GLY A 160 8.87 4.39 1.08
C GLY A 160 9.76 4.14 -0.12
N PHE A 161 10.22 5.24 -0.73
CA PHE A 161 11.13 5.26 -1.87
C PHE A 161 12.37 6.07 -1.53
N GLU A 162 13.50 5.73 -2.14
CA GLU A 162 14.72 6.51 -1.96
C GLU A 162 14.55 7.91 -2.57
N GLY A 163 14.82 8.96 -1.79
CA GLY A 163 14.72 10.36 -2.24
C GLY A 163 13.30 10.87 -2.51
N LYS A 164 12.25 10.06 -2.33
CA LYS A 164 10.85 10.42 -2.60
C LYS A 164 9.94 9.96 -1.47
N GLY A 165 8.76 10.57 -1.39
CA GLY A 165 7.69 10.07 -0.54
C GLY A 165 7.76 10.51 0.91
N LYS A 166 7.67 11.82 1.14
CA LYS A 166 7.64 12.43 2.49
C LYS A 166 6.42 11.95 3.26
N ARG A 167 6.60 11.68 4.54
CA ARG A 167 5.54 11.19 5.42
C ARG A 167 5.27 12.17 6.54
N TYR A 168 3.99 12.44 6.76
CA TYR A 168 3.53 13.30 7.84
C TYR A 168 2.42 12.61 8.65
N ARG A 169 2.43 12.81 9.97
CA ARG A 169 1.32 12.49 10.86
C ARG A 169 0.76 13.75 11.49
N ILE A 170 -0.44 13.62 12.04
CA ILE A 170 -1.13 14.69 12.73
C ILE A 170 -0.64 14.78 14.17
N ASP A 171 -0.11 15.94 14.57
CA ASP A 171 -0.04 16.33 15.98
C ASP A 171 -1.45 16.73 16.44
N ILE A 172 -2.04 15.87 17.28
CA ILE A 172 -3.40 16.06 17.79
C ILE A 172 -3.49 17.31 18.65
N LYS A 173 -2.48 17.61 19.47
CA LYS A 173 -2.48 18.79 20.33
C LYS A 173 -2.46 20.07 19.51
N ALA A 174 -1.71 20.08 18.41
CA ALA A 174 -1.71 21.18 17.47
C ALA A 174 -3.05 21.26 16.69
N LEU A 175 -3.59 20.13 16.23
CA LEU A 175 -4.85 20.09 15.48
C LEU A 175 -6.05 20.53 16.32
N GLN A 176 -6.07 20.25 17.62
CA GLN A 176 -7.12 20.70 18.55
C GLN A 176 -7.26 22.23 18.57
N LYS A 177 -6.20 22.97 18.23
CA LYS A 177 -6.22 24.44 18.09
C LYS A 177 -6.89 24.91 16.78
N VAL A 178 -7.34 23.99 15.93
CA VAL A 178 -8.08 24.24 14.69
C VAL A 178 -9.55 23.83 14.86
N PRO A 179 -10.37 24.66 15.51
CA PRO A 179 -11.71 24.26 16.01
C PRO A 179 -12.63 23.78 14.90
N ARG A 180 -12.55 24.38 13.70
CA ARG A 180 -13.40 24.01 12.57
C ARG A 180 -13.21 22.55 12.14
N ILE A 181 -11.98 22.03 12.16
CA ILE A 181 -11.72 20.63 11.79
C ILE A 181 -12.32 19.71 12.84
N MET A 182 -12.05 19.99 14.12
CA MET A 182 -12.54 19.17 15.22
C MET A 182 -14.07 19.11 15.25
N VAL A 183 -14.76 20.26 15.16
CA VAL A 183 -16.24 20.32 15.10
C VAL A 183 -16.80 19.44 13.98
N CYS A 184 -16.17 19.46 12.80
CA CYS A 184 -16.60 18.62 11.69
C CYS A 184 -16.43 17.12 11.94
N LEU A 185 -15.41 16.71 12.70
CA LEU A 185 -15.19 15.31 13.09
C LEU A 185 -16.19 14.87 14.17
N TYR A 186 -16.43 15.69 15.20
CA TYR A 186 -17.45 15.41 16.23
C TYR A 186 -18.85 15.26 15.64
N ASN A 187 -19.20 16.06 14.62
CA ASN A 187 -20.49 15.94 13.91
C ASN A 187 -20.65 14.62 13.13
N ILE A 188 -19.58 13.83 12.94
CA ILE A 188 -19.66 12.50 12.31
C ILE A 188 -19.84 11.41 13.36
N LYS A 189 -19.05 11.46 14.43
CA LYS A 189 -19.09 10.51 15.54
C LYS A 189 -18.65 11.25 16.80
N GLU A 190 -19.56 11.39 17.76
CA GLU A 190 -19.29 12.03 19.06
C GLU A 190 -18.58 11.06 20.00
N ASP A 191 -17.35 10.66 19.64
CA ASP A 191 -16.52 9.73 20.40
C ASP A 191 -15.05 10.12 20.22
N GLU A 192 -14.47 10.71 21.28
CA GLU A 192 -13.10 11.22 21.25
C GLU A 192 -12.06 10.13 21.00
N ASP A 193 -12.26 8.95 21.58
CA ASP A 193 -11.31 7.84 21.44
C ASP A 193 -11.27 7.34 20.00
N ILE A 194 -12.42 7.31 19.33
CA ILE A 194 -12.52 6.95 17.91
C ILE A 194 -11.92 8.05 17.01
N ILE A 195 -12.18 9.33 17.30
CA ILE A 195 -11.61 10.47 16.54
C ILE A 195 -10.09 10.50 16.69
N PHE A 196 -9.57 10.51 17.91
CA PHE A 196 -8.13 10.55 18.17
C PHE A 196 -7.45 9.24 17.75
N GLY A 197 -8.17 8.11 17.83
CA GLY A 197 -7.73 6.83 17.30
C GLY A 197 -7.55 6.86 15.78
N PHE A 198 -8.44 7.53 15.04
CA PHE A 198 -8.31 7.76 13.61
C PHE A 198 -7.15 8.71 13.28
N LEU A 199 -7.10 9.87 13.93
CA LEU A 199 -6.08 10.91 13.66
C LEU A 199 -4.66 10.41 13.90
N ARG A 200 -4.45 9.55 14.92
CA ARG A 200 -3.14 8.93 15.20
C ARG A 200 -2.68 7.97 14.09
N LYS A 201 -3.60 7.33 13.39
CA LYS A 201 -3.33 6.33 12.34
C LYS A 201 -3.21 6.94 10.96
N LEU A 202 -3.74 8.15 10.77
CA LEU A 202 -3.73 8.81 9.47
C LEU A 202 -2.30 9.28 9.12
N VAL A 203 -1.81 8.82 7.97
CA VAL A 203 -0.50 9.17 7.43
C VAL A 203 -0.70 9.84 6.06
N PHE A 204 -0.16 11.05 5.92
CA PHE A 204 -0.04 11.70 4.61
C PHE A 204 1.30 11.32 4.01
N MET A 205 1.26 10.56 2.91
CA MET A 205 2.42 10.10 2.18
C MET A 205 2.43 10.82 0.82
N VAL A 206 3.16 11.92 0.78
CA VAL A 206 3.11 12.95 -0.27
C VAL A 206 4.39 12.94 -1.10
N ASP A 207 4.45 13.69 -2.19
CA ASP A 207 5.65 13.76 -3.05
C ASP A 207 6.09 12.36 -3.55
N GLN A 208 5.08 11.51 -3.82
CA GLN A 208 5.27 10.18 -4.37
C GLN A 208 5.77 10.24 -5.82
N PRO A 209 6.57 9.24 -6.25
CA PRO A 209 7.02 9.16 -7.63
C PRO A 209 5.84 9.10 -8.60
N SER A 210 6.02 9.65 -9.79
CA SER A 210 5.15 9.44 -10.94
C SER A 210 5.21 7.99 -11.43
N GLU A 211 4.29 7.62 -12.31
CA GLU A 211 4.24 6.24 -12.85
C GLU A 211 5.53 5.76 -13.54
N PRO A 212 6.25 6.60 -14.34
CA PRO A 212 7.56 6.22 -14.87
C PRO A 212 8.64 6.12 -13.78
N GLU A 213 8.74 7.14 -12.90
CA GLU A 213 9.72 7.15 -11.80
C GLU A 213 9.57 5.93 -10.87
N LEU A 214 8.32 5.47 -10.66
CA LEU A 214 8.04 4.31 -9.82
C LEU A 214 8.69 3.05 -10.38
N GLU A 215 8.68 2.87 -11.71
CA GLU A 215 9.32 1.72 -12.36
C GLU A 215 10.83 1.75 -12.25
N ASP A 216 11.45 2.90 -12.53
CA ASP A 216 12.90 3.08 -12.41
C ASP A 216 13.38 2.75 -10.97
N LEU A 217 12.63 3.22 -9.96
CA LEU A 217 12.91 2.93 -8.56
C LEU A 217 12.77 1.44 -8.21
N MET A 218 11.74 0.76 -8.74
CA MET A 218 11.54 -0.67 -8.54
C MET A 218 12.67 -1.49 -9.17
N VAL A 219 13.00 -1.21 -10.43
CA VAL A 219 14.07 -1.90 -11.17
C VAL A 219 15.42 -1.68 -10.49
N ALA A 220 15.71 -0.46 -10.02
CA ALA A 220 16.92 -0.17 -9.26
C ALA A 220 16.99 -0.93 -7.92
N ASP A 221 15.88 -1.08 -7.19
CA ASP A 221 15.87 -1.88 -5.95
C ASP A 221 16.04 -3.37 -6.25
N MET A 222 15.40 -3.89 -7.30
CA MET A 222 15.56 -5.27 -7.76
C MET A 222 16.98 -5.56 -8.25
N ALA A 223 17.69 -4.58 -8.80
CA ALA A 223 19.08 -4.72 -9.24
C ALA A 223 20.06 -5.06 -8.10
N LYS A 224 19.67 -4.77 -6.84
CA LYS A 224 20.43 -5.17 -5.64
C LYS A 224 20.36 -6.68 -5.38
N VAL A 225 19.47 -7.39 -6.07
CA VAL A 225 19.22 -8.82 -5.91
C VAL A 225 19.48 -9.59 -7.21
N PHE A 226 19.03 -9.05 -8.35
CA PHE A 226 19.09 -9.71 -9.66
C PHE A 226 20.02 -8.95 -10.62
N ASN A 227 20.75 -9.69 -11.46
CA ASN A 227 21.59 -9.11 -12.51
C ASN A 227 20.81 -8.68 -13.76
N THR A 228 19.59 -9.17 -13.93
CA THR A 228 18.66 -8.79 -15.01
C THR A 228 17.33 -8.31 -14.42
N PRO A 229 17.32 -7.21 -13.66
CA PRO A 229 16.18 -6.79 -12.84
C PRO A 229 14.90 -6.53 -13.66
N GLN A 230 15.03 -6.09 -14.91
CA GLN A 230 13.89 -5.83 -15.80
C GLN A 230 13.04 -7.09 -16.03
N ILE A 231 13.68 -8.25 -16.26
CA ILE A 231 12.95 -9.51 -16.50
C ILE A 231 12.12 -9.90 -15.25
N PHE A 232 12.67 -9.67 -14.07
CA PHE A 232 11.98 -9.95 -12.82
C PHE A 232 10.84 -8.97 -12.55
N TYR A 233 11.08 -7.68 -12.81
CA TYR A 233 10.05 -6.65 -12.72
C TYR A 233 8.88 -6.95 -13.66
N ASP A 234 9.14 -7.14 -14.95
CA ASP A 234 8.10 -7.38 -15.97
C ASP A 234 7.25 -8.61 -15.61
N ASN A 235 7.90 -9.64 -15.05
CA ASN A 235 7.19 -10.85 -14.65
C ASN A 235 6.34 -10.65 -13.40
N LEU A 236 6.90 -10.05 -12.35
CA LEU A 236 6.15 -9.78 -11.12
C LEU A 236 4.96 -8.86 -11.43
N TYR A 237 5.18 -7.82 -12.23
CA TYR A 237 4.13 -6.92 -12.68
C TYR A 237 3.03 -7.66 -13.47
N LYS A 238 3.41 -8.55 -14.40
CA LYS A 238 2.45 -9.41 -15.11
C LYS A 238 1.69 -10.34 -14.17
N ASN A 239 2.35 -10.90 -13.14
CA ASN A 239 1.69 -11.74 -12.14
C ASN A 239 0.63 -10.96 -11.35
N ILE A 240 0.98 -9.75 -10.89
CA ILE A 240 0.04 -8.87 -10.20
C ILE A 240 -1.16 -8.53 -11.08
N ILE A 241 -0.95 -8.22 -12.37
CA ILE A 241 -2.06 -7.98 -13.31
C ILE A 241 -2.94 -9.23 -13.45
N ASN A 242 -2.34 -10.40 -13.65
CA ASN A 242 -3.09 -11.64 -13.80
C ASN A 242 -3.94 -11.93 -12.56
N TRP A 243 -3.36 -11.77 -11.36
CA TRP A 243 -4.09 -11.90 -10.10
C TRP A 243 -5.23 -10.87 -9.98
N PHE A 244 -4.95 -9.60 -10.29
CA PHE A 244 -5.93 -8.51 -10.16
C PHE A 244 -7.18 -8.74 -11.04
N LEU A 245 -7.03 -9.47 -12.14
CA LEU A 245 -8.13 -9.83 -13.04
C LEU A 245 -8.95 -11.04 -12.57
N ILE A 246 -8.52 -11.76 -11.52
CA ILE A 246 -9.25 -12.91 -10.99
C ILE A 246 -10.45 -12.43 -10.17
N TYR A 247 -11.65 -12.86 -10.59
CA TYR A 247 -12.87 -12.75 -9.78
C TYR A 247 -13.51 -14.13 -9.65
N ASP A 248 -13.66 -14.59 -8.41
CA ASP A 248 -14.35 -15.84 -8.08
C ASP A 248 -15.64 -15.53 -7.32
N ASN A 249 -16.79 -15.95 -7.87
CA ASN A 249 -18.12 -15.74 -7.28
C ASN A 249 -18.38 -14.30 -6.81
N GLY A 250 -17.93 -13.32 -7.60
CA GLY A 250 -18.09 -11.89 -7.31
C GLY A 250 -17.14 -11.33 -6.24
N LYS A 251 -16.08 -12.06 -5.88
CA LYS A 251 -15.04 -11.62 -4.94
C LYS A 251 -13.64 -11.76 -5.56
N ALA A 252 -12.81 -10.75 -5.38
CA ALA A 252 -11.37 -10.85 -5.68
C ALA A 252 -10.67 -11.60 -4.53
N PRO A 253 -9.82 -12.60 -4.79
CA PRO A 253 -9.07 -13.29 -3.76
C PRO A 253 -7.95 -12.40 -3.20
N TYR A 254 -7.50 -12.66 -1.98
CA TYR A 254 -6.28 -12.05 -1.47
C TYR A 254 -5.05 -12.52 -2.27
N PHE A 255 -4.13 -11.62 -2.59
CA PHE A 255 -2.79 -11.97 -3.08
C PHE A 255 -1.91 -12.35 -1.90
N THR A 256 -1.26 -13.50 -1.98
CA THR A 256 -0.47 -14.07 -0.88
C THR A 256 0.99 -14.27 -1.26
N GLU A 257 1.82 -14.53 -0.24
CA GLU A 257 3.20 -14.92 -0.45
C GLU A 257 3.33 -16.16 -1.33
N ASP A 258 2.53 -17.21 -1.08
CA ASP A 258 2.52 -18.42 -1.89
C ASP A 258 2.26 -18.13 -3.37
N HIS A 259 1.27 -17.28 -3.67
CA HIS A 259 1.00 -16.84 -5.04
C HIS A 259 2.20 -16.13 -5.67
N ALA A 260 2.88 -15.26 -4.93
CA ALA A 260 4.03 -14.57 -5.46
C ALA A 260 5.22 -15.52 -5.69
N VAL A 261 5.50 -16.40 -4.72
CA VAL A 261 6.63 -17.33 -4.73
C VAL A 261 6.47 -18.42 -5.77
N GLU A 262 5.27 -18.98 -5.96
CA GLU A 262 5.03 -20.00 -6.98
C GLU A 262 5.42 -19.49 -8.38
N HIS A 263 5.09 -18.23 -8.67
CA HIS A 263 5.43 -17.59 -9.92
C HIS A 263 6.93 -17.29 -10.04
N LEU A 264 7.57 -16.77 -8.98
CA LEU A 264 9.02 -16.56 -8.98
C LEU A 264 9.79 -17.87 -9.23
N LYS A 265 9.33 -19.00 -8.66
CA LYS A 265 9.89 -20.34 -8.91
C LYS A 265 9.74 -20.78 -10.37
N LYS A 266 8.60 -20.50 -11.01
CA LYS A 266 8.38 -20.79 -12.45
C LYS A 266 9.40 -20.04 -13.33
N ILE A 267 9.69 -18.77 -13.00
CA ILE A 267 10.69 -17.97 -13.73
C ILE A 267 12.09 -18.52 -13.50
N GLU A 268 12.45 -18.81 -12.25
CA GLU A 268 13.76 -19.37 -11.93
C GLU A 268 13.99 -20.67 -12.72
N ALA A 269 12.96 -21.52 -12.84
CA ALA A 269 13.01 -22.73 -13.65
C ALA A 269 13.18 -22.43 -15.16
N ILE A 270 12.49 -21.41 -15.71
CA ILE A 270 12.65 -20.98 -17.10
C ILE A 270 14.07 -20.45 -17.35
N LEU A 271 14.58 -19.60 -16.46
CA LEU A 271 15.94 -19.04 -16.56
C LEU A 271 17.02 -20.12 -16.41
N LYS A 272 16.82 -21.08 -15.49
CA LYS A 272 17.70 -22.25 -15.36
C LYS A 272 17.68 -23.13 -16.61
N LYS A 273 16.51 -23.36 -17.21
CA LYS A 273 16.39 -24.07 -18.49
C LYS A 273 17.10 -23.33 -19.61
N ALA A 274 16.89 -22.01 -19.73
CA ALA A 274 17.56 -21.15 -20.71
C ALA A 274 19.09 -21.19 -20.56
N LYS A 275 19.59 -21.16 -19.31
CA LYS A 275 21.02 -21.31 -18.98
C LYS A 275 21.59 -22.67 -19.40
N ASN A 276 20.81 -23.74 -19.27
CA ASN A 276 21.22 -25.09 -19.67
C ASN A 276 21.18 -25.33 -21.20
N THR A 277 20.64 -24.37 -21.96
CA THR A 277 20.55 -24.37 -23.44
C THR A 277 21.58 -23.45 -24.12
N GLU A 278 22.72 -23.16 -23.47
CA GLU A 278 23.82 -22.34 -24.01
C GLU A 278 23.40 -20.98 -24.59
N MET A 279 22.70 -20.15 -23.81
CA MET A 279 22.65 -18.71 -24.06
C MET A 279 22.65 -17.92 -22.72
N PHE A 280 23.81 -17.31 -22.42
CA PHE A 280 24.12 -16.24 -21.43
C PHE A 280 24.48 -16.56 -19.94
N VAL A 281 25.16 -15.56 -19.35
CA VAL A 281 26.34 -15.52 -18.45
C VAL A 281 26.14 -15.96 -16.98
N GLU A 282 27.25 -16.36 -16.33
CA GLU A 282 27.52 -16.78 -14.93
C GLU A 282 26.65 -16.24 -13.78
N SER A 283 25.99 -15.10 -13.97
CA SER A 283 25.39 -14.27 -12.92
C SER A 283 24.06 -14.80 -12.35
N VAL A 284 23.50 -15.89 -12.93
CA VAL A 284 22.27 -16.57 -12.47
C VAL A 284 22.49 -17.47 -11.25
N SER A 285 23.74 -17.88 -10.94
CA SER A 285 24.04 -18.76 -9.79
C SER A 285 23.72 -18.10 -8.44
N LYS A 286 24.12 -16.83 -8.27
CA LYS A 286 23.92 -16.06 -7.03
C LYS A 286 22.45 -15.87 -6.64
N LEU A 287 21.55 -15.95 -7.62
CA LEU A 287 20.12 -15.81 -7.40
C LEU A 287 19.49 -17.04 -6.75
N SER A 288 19.95 -18.22 -7.18
CA SER A 288 19.47 -19.48 -6.61
C SER A 288 19.89 -19.62 -5.15
N ASP A 289 21.07 -19.10 -4.80
CA ASP A 289 21.56 -19.11 -3.41
C ASP A 289 20.80 -18.11 -2.53
N LYS A 290 20.41 -16.94 -3.09
CA LYS A 290 19.61 -15.95 -2.37
C LYS A 290 18.15 -16.39 -2.19
N LEU A 291 17.56 -17.06 -3.19
CA LEU A 291 16.22 -17.66 -3.06
C LEU A 291 16.19 -18.86 -2.10
N LYS A 292 17.26 -19.67 -2.04
CA LYS A 292 17.42 -20.70 -1.00
C LYS A 292 17.55 -20.11 0.40
N SER A 293 18.18 -18.94 0.54
CA SER A 293 18.26 -18.24 1.84
C SER A 293 16.95 -17.60 2.28
N LEU A 294 16.02 -17.34 1.34
CA LEU A 294 14.67 -16.83 1.60
C LEU A 294 13.65 -17.97 1.82
N SER A 295 14.07 -19.23 1.72
CA SER A 295 13.22 -20.41 1.90
C SER A 295 13.51 -21.18 3.20
N LEU A 296 13.90 -20.48 4.27
CA LEU A 296 14.03 -21.04 5.63
C LEU A 296 12.89 -20.54 6.52
#